data_AF-A0A9D7CUQ9-F1
#
_entry.id   AF-A0A9D7CUQ9-F1
#
_cell.length_a   1.000
_cell.length_b   1.000
_cell.length_c   1.000
_cell.angle_alpha   90.00
_cell.angle_beta   90.00
_cell.angle_gamma   90.00
#
_symmetry.space_group_name_H-M   'P 1'
#
loop_
_entity.id
_entity.type
_entity.pdbx_description
1 polymer ?
#
loop_
_entity_poly.entity_id
_entity_poly.type
_entity_poly.pdbx_seq_one_letter_code
_entity_poly.pdbx_strand_id
1 'polypeptide(L)'
;MLLLDGCILFAGDGGSAPLDLRGEAGGVALLTDASMDSSVEAWPAGGRGSGARCGVNGQNQCGPFMICDVDEGCVECATDEQCPRSAPSCVSGSCASCRSAPSDAAADAGADAPPCPSDTPACWPRDHQCHARCASAAECPSEAPICDLASGQCWGCRGDADCPSGVCGPRTKQCVACRDDHDCPATLPRCRSLRGTCEQCASNSDCGLAAPICDPATLSCRVGCVSDAQCPNQRCDVAGAVCVPLANAIRDAGAG
;
A
#
# COMPACT_ATOMS: atom_id res chain seq x y z
N MET A 1 20.04 55.15 5.53
CA MET A 1 19.37 56.37 6.01
C MET A 1 18.09 56.52 5.20
N LEU A 2 16.95 56.04 5.75
CA LEU A 2 15.54 56.39 5.44
C LEU A 2 15.05 56.27 3.96
N LEU A 3 13.86 55.80 3.57
CA LEU A 3 12.62 55.27 4.20
C LEU A 3 11.77 54.64 3.05
N LEU A 4 11.07 53.55 3.37
CA LEU A 4 9.68 53.14 3.09
C LEU A 4 8.98 53.20 1.70
N ASP A 5 8.43 52.01 1.39
CA ASP A 5 7.03 51.65 1.13
C ASP A 5 6.07 52.64 0.48
N GLY A 6 5.59 52.26 -0.71
CA GLY A 6 4.29 52.66 -1.25
C GLY A 6 3.35 51.47 -1.32
N CYS A 7 2.50 51.28 -0.31
CA CYS A 7 1.29 50.48 -0.43
C CYS A 7 0.14 51.39 -0.87
N ILE A 8 -0.49 51.00 -1.98
CA ILE A 8 -1.60 51.71 -2.63
C ILE A 8 -2.89 51.49 -1.83
N LEU A 9 -3.58 52.59 -1.53
CA LEU A 9 -4.96 52.65 -1.05
C LEU A 9 -5.94 52.16 -2.12
N PHE A 10 -6.91 51.35 -1.73
CA PHE A 10 -8.26 51.40 -2.29
C PHE A 10 -9.27 51.69 -1.17
N ALA A 11 -10.16 52.64 -1.45
CA ALA A 11 -11.14 53.22 -0.56
C ALA A 11 -12.58 52.84 -0.97
N GLY A 12 -13.50 52.91 0.00
CA GLY A 12 -14.97 52.97 -0.16
C GLY A 12 -15.64 51.59 -0.22
N ASP A 13 -16.70 51.27 0.52
CA ASP A 13 -17.70 52.00 1.31
C ASP A 13 -18.18 51.03 2.42
N GLY A 14 -18.41 51.39 3.68
CA GLY A 14 -19.49 52.28 4.13
C GLY A 14 -20.66 51.45 4.70
N GLY A 15 -20.66 51.15 5.99
CA GLY A 15 -21.76 50.43 6.65
C GLY A 15 -21.58 50.26 8.17
N SER A 16 -21.96 51.29 8.93
CA SER A 16 -21.87 51.36 10.39
C SER A 16 -23.16 50.88 11.07
N ALA A 17 -23.07 50.01 12.08
CA ALA A 17 -23.89 50.05 13.29
C ALA A 17 -23.32 49.11 14.38
N PRO A 18 -23.59 49.39 15.68
CA PRO A 18 -22.54 49.39 16.72
C PRO A 18 -22.49 48.14 17.62
N LEU A 19 -21.36 48.01 18.32
CA LEU A 19 -21.18 47.18 19.51
C LEU A 19 -22.27 47.46 20.57
N ASP A 20 -22.86 46.40 21.11
CA ASP A 20 -23.43 46.40 22.46
C ASP A 20 -22.65 45.37 23.30
N LEU A 21 -21.93 45.86 24.31
CA LEU A 21 -21.26 45.09 25.33
C LEU A 21 -22.05 45.26 26.64
N ARG A 22 -22.92 44.29 26.94
CA ARG A 22 -23.39 44.02 28.30
C ARG A 22 -23.42 42.52 28.51
N GLY A 23 -22.49 42.04 29.34
CA GLY A 23 -22.45 40.65 29.77
C GLY A 23 -23.54 40.36 30.81
N GLU A 24 -23.95 39.09 30.87
CA GLU A 24 -24.12 38.35 32.12
C GLU A 24 -24.02 36.85 31.82
N ALA A 25 -23.46 36.14 32.78
CA ALA A 25 -23.02 34.75 32.72
C ALA A 25 -24.18 33.74 32.75
N GLY A 26 -23.97 32.57 32.15
CA GLY A 26 -24.77 31.37 32.48
C GLY A 26 -24.80 30.29 31.42
N GLY A 27 -24.01 29.22 31.62
CA GLY A 27 -24.52 27.86 31.45
C GLY A 27 -24.42 27.18 30.08
N VAL A 28 -23.25 26.58 29.83
CA VAL A 28 -23.05 25.23 29.25
C VAL A 28 -23.95 24.82 28.07
N ALA A 29 -23.50 25.12 26.84
CA ALA A 29 -23.87 24.33 25.66
C ALA A 29 -22.81 23.22 25.47
N LEU A 30 -23.19 21.98 25.76
CA LEU A 30 -22.46 20.78 25.37
C LEU A 30 -22.48 20.66 23.84
N LEU A 31 -21.41 21.12 23.19
CA LEU A 31 -21.02 20.62 21.87
C LEU A 31 -20.05 19.47 22.11
N THR A 32 -20.56 18.23 22.12
CA THR A 32 -19.69 17.07 21.90
C THR A 32 -19.58 16.85 20.40
N ASP A 33 -18.74 17.65 19.75
CA ASP A 33 -17.99 17.21 18.59
C ASP A 33 -16.53 17.30 18.99
N ALA A 34 -16.03 16.21 19.57
CA ALA A 34 -14.60 16.02 19.73
C ALA A 34 -14.04 15.70 18.35
N SER A 35 -13.93 16.73 17.52
CA SER A 35 -12.93 16.79 16.47
C SER A 35 -11.58 16.63 17.15
N MET A 36 -11.06 15.41 17.11
CA MET A 36 -9.68 15.09 17.50
C MET A 36 -8.76 15.77 16.49
N ASP A 37 -8.45 17.04 16.73
CA ASP A 37 -7.29 17.71 16.18
C ASP A 37 -6.06 17.04 16.78
N SER A 38 -5.61 15.98 16.14
CA SER A 38 -4.21 15.57 16.23
C SER A 38 -3.50 16.30 15.12
N SER A 39 -2.82 17.37 15.50
CA SER A 39 -1.93 18.11 14.64
C SER A 39 -0.82 17.17 14.16
N VAL A 40 -1.05 16.51 13.03
CA VAL A 40 -0.02 15.80 12.27
C VAL A 40 0.72 16.88 11.51
N GLU A 41 1.94 17.18 11.94
CA GLU A 41 2.86 17.91 11.08
C GLU A 41 3.00 17.12 9.77
N ALA A 42 2.62 17.75 8.66
CA ALA A 42 2.64 17.16 7.34
C ALA A 42 4.08 16.84 6.92
N TRP A 43 4.46 15.58 7.06
CA TRP A 43 5.65 15.01 6.43
C TRP A 43 5.32 14.70 4.96
N PRO A 44 6.29 14.81 4.03
CA PRO A 44 6.05 14.42 2.65
C PRO A 44 5.65 12.94 2.58
N ALA A 45 4.69 12.64 1.71
CA ALA A 45 3.94 11.39 1.63
C ALA A 45 4.80 10.12 1.71
N GLY A 46 4.58 9.34 2.77
CA GLY A 46 5.26 8.08 3.06
C GLY A 46 4.79 7.57 4.41
N GLY A 47 3.47 7.43 4.56
CA GLY A 47 2.84 7.05 5.82
C GLY A 47 3.40 5.71 6.30
N ARG A 48 3.92 5.68 7.52
CA ARG A 48 4.15 4.44 8.25
C ARG A 48 2.76 3.88 8.58
N GLY A 49 2.19 3.14 7.64
CA GLY A 49 0.92 2.46 7.84
C GLY A 49 1.02 1.47 9.00
N SER A 50 -0.12 1.22 9.62
CA SER A 50 -0.35 0.12 10.55
C SER A 50 -1.33 -0.81 9.86
N GLY A 51 -0.98 -2.08 9.70
CA GLY A 51 -1.80 -3.03 8.97
C GLY A 51 -1.41 -4.46 9.33
N ALA A 52 -2.40 -5.36 9.33
CA ALA A 52 -2.18 -6.76 9.69
C ALA A 52 -1.21 -7.49 8.74
N ARG A 53 -1.01 -6.98 7.53
CA ARG A 53 0.00 -7.44 6.57
C ARG A 53 1.42 -6.96 6.86
N CYS A 54 1.57 -5.93 7.69
CA CYS A 54 2.84 -5.32 8.03
C CYS A 54 3.35 -5.74 9.41
N GLY A 55 2.47 -6.33 10.22
CA GLY A 55 2.77 -6.79 11.56
C GLY A 55 1.51 -7.21 12.28
N VAL A 56 1.67 -8.00 13.34
CA VAL A 56 0.53 -8.49 14.11
C VAL A 56 -0.14 -7.35 14.89
N ASN A 57 -1.45 -7.48 15.12
CA ASN A 57 -2.24 -6.56 15.96
C ASN A 57 -2.13 -5.07 15.56
N GLY A 58 -1.96 -4.80 14.27
CA GLY A 58 -1.85 -3.43 13.74
C GLY A 58 -0.50 -2.77 14.00
N GLN A 59 0.50 -3.52 14.45
CA GLN A 59 1.87 -3.02 14.52
C GLN A 59 2.49 -2.98 13.12
N ASN A 60 3.38 -2.01 12.91
CA ASN A 60 4.27 -2.01 11.77
C ASN A 60 5.57 -2.72 12.18
N GLN A 61 5.69 -3.98 11.77
CA GLN A 61 6.83 -4.85 12.01
C GLN A 61 7.68 -5.02 10.74
N CYS A 62 7.50 -4.13 9.76
CA CYS A 62 8.32 -4.12 8.58
C CYS A 62 9.79 -3.89 8.95
N GLY A 63 10.67 -4.58 8.23
CA GLY A 63 12.11 -4.47 8.43
C GLY A 63 12.62 -3.04 8.24
N PRO A 64 13.90 -2.79 8.58
CA PRO A 64 14.47 -1.47 8.36
C PRO A 64 14.34 -1.08 6.88
N PHE A 65 13.98 0.18 6.63
CA PHE A 65 13.78 0.78 5.29
C PHE A 65 12.56 0.28 4.49
N MET A 66 11.74 -0.60 5.06
CA MET A 66 10.48 -1.01 4.44
C MET A 66 9.33 -0.11 4.91
N ILE A 67 8.37 0.13 4.02
CA ILE A 67 7.15 0.90 4.26
C ILE A 67 6.01 -0.09 4.44
N CYS A 68 5.11 0.20 5.38
CA CYS A 68 3.88 -0.58 5.49
C CYS A 68 2.82 -0.01 4.55
N ASP A 69 2.45 -0.81 3.57
CA ASP A 69 1.28 -0.64 2.74
C ASP A 69 0.17 -1.56 3.24
N VAL A 70 -1.06 -1.06 3.33
CA VAL A 70 -2.18 -1.83 3.90
C VAL A 70 -2.68 -2.93 2.97
N ASP A 71 -2.43 -2.79 1.67
CA ASP A 71 -2.82 -3.75 0.64
C ASP A 71 -1.66 -4.72 0.33
N GLU A 72 -0.42 -4.21 0.32
CA GLU A 72 0.78 -4.97 -0.04
C GLU A 72 1.66 -5.45 1.12
N GLY A 73 1.36 -5.04 2.34
CA GLY A 73 2.23 -5.32 3.48
C GLY A 73 3.54 -4.55 3.38
N CYS A 74 4.65 -5.18 3.74
CA CYS A 74 5.94 -4.52 3.74
C CYS A 74 6.50 -4.36 2.32
N VAL A 75 6.59 -3.12 1.86
CA VAL A 75 7.05 -2.72 0.53
C VAL A 75 8.33 -1.90 0.61
N GLU A 76 9.17 -1.96 -0.42
CA GLU A 76 10.37 -1.14 -0.57
C GLU A 76 10.01 0.31 -0.92
N CYS A 77 8.89 0.49 -1.60
CA CYS A 77 8.38 1.77 -2.07
C CYS A 77 6.85 1.78 -2.05
N ALA A 78 6.27 2.95 -1.77
CA ALA A 78 4.88 3.31 -2.01
C ALA A 78 4.77 4.29 -3.19
N THR A 79 5.82 5.06 -3.47
CA THR A 79 5.88 6.02 -4.58
C THR A 79 7.20 5.91 -5.34
N ASP A 80 7.22 6.40 -6.58
CA ASP A 80 8.41 6.38 -7.46
C ASP A 80 9.58 7.19 -6.86
N GLU A 81 9.29 8.20 -6.05
CA GLU A 81 10.30 9.07 -5.40
C GLU A 81 11.15 8.34 -4.36
N GLN A 82 10.66 7.22 -3.84
CA GLN A 82 11.35 6.42 -2.83
C GLN A 82 12.33 5.43 -3.47
N CYS A 83 12.33 5.33 -4.80
CA CYS A 83 13.17 4.42 -5.53
C CYS A 83 14.50 5.03 -5.99
N PRO A 84 15.58 4.23 -6.06
CA PRO A 84 16.86 4.70 -6.56
C PRO A 84 16.79 4.94 -8.08
N ARG A 85 17.69 5.79 -8.59
CA ARG A 85 17.78 6.08 -10.04
C ARG A 85 18.01 4.85 -10.93
N SER A 86 18.57 3.77 -10.38
CA SER A 86 18.75 2.50 -11.10
C SER A 86 17.47 1.71 -11.30
N ALA A 87 16.43 1.98 -10.50
CA ALA A 87 15.14 1.32 -10.53
C ALA A 87 14.04 2.31 -10.13
N PRO A 88 13.81 3.38 -10.92
CA PRO A 88 13.08 4.57 -10.46
C PRO A 88 11.56 4.40 -10.38
N SER A 89 11.00 3.25 -10.77
CA SER A 89 9.56 3.02 -10.80
C SER A 89 9.15 2.12 -9.66
N CYS A 90 8.23 2.57 -8.81
CA CYS A 90 7.62 1.73 -7.80
C CYS A 90 6.52 0.85 -8.41
N VAL A 91 6.69 -0.47 -8.39
CA VAL A 91 5.73 -1.41 -8.99
C VAL A 91 5.39 -2.50 -7.98
N SER A 92 4.12 -2.55 -7.54
CA SER A 92 3.64 -3.53 -6.56
C SER A 92 4.50 -3.60 -5.29
N GLY A 93 4.99 -2.44 -4.85
CA GLY A 93 5.80 -2.32 -3.65
C GLY A 93 7.30 -2.64 -3.81
N SER A 94 7.78 -2.87 -5.03
CA SER A 94 9.19 -3.10 -5.32
C SER A 94 9.70 -2.08 -6.33
N CYS A 95 10.93 -1.62 -6.15
CA CYS A 95 11.54 -0.71 -7.11
C CYS A 95 11.95 -1.48 -8.37
N ALA A 96 11.50 -1.00 -9.52
CA ALA A 96 11.70 -1.61 -10.82
C ALA A 96 12.31 -0.61 -11.81
N SER A 97 12.99 -1.14 -12.83
CA SER A 97 13.61 -0.32 -13.88
C SER A 97 12.56 0.40 -14.71
N CYS A 98 11.37 -0.17 -14.87
CA CYS A 98 10.28 0.44 -15.60
C CYS A 98 8.92 -0.04 -15.12
N ARG A 99 7.87 0.74 -15.44
CA ARG A 99 6.48 0.31 -15.28
C ARG A 99 5.90 0.06 -16.66
N SER A 100 5.34 -1.12 -16.90
CA SER A 100 4.57 -1.37 -18.12
C SER A 100 3.39 -0.39 -18.13
N ALA A 101 3.33 0.44 -19.17
CA ALA A 101 2.16 1.25 -19.41
C ALA A 101 0.94 0.30 -19.59
N PRO A 102 -0.28 0.67 -19.15
CA PRO A 102 -1.46 -0.06 -19.59
C PRO A 102 -1.42 -0.13 -21.14
N SER A 103 -1.91 -1.23 -21.70
CA SER A 103 -1.76 -1.63 -23.11
C SER A 103 -2.10 -0.56 -24.15
N ASP A 104 -2.76 0.52 -23.73
CA ASP A 104 -3.26 1.61 -24.57
C ASP A 104 -2.30 2.82 -24.60
N ALA A 105 -1.27 2.87 -23.74
CA ALA A 105 -0.34 3.99 -23.61
C ALA A 105 1.05 3.74 -24.23
N ALA A 106 1.31 2.54 -24.78
CA ALA A 106 2.59 2.22 -25.43
C ALA A 106 2.79 2.96 -26.78
N ALA A 107 1.72 3.47 -27.39
CA ALA A 107 1.78 4.21 -28.65
C ALA A 107 2.04 5.72 -28.47
N ASP A 108 1.75 6.28 -27.29
CA ASP A 108 1.79 7.73 -27.01
C ASP A 108 2.80 8.11 -25.93
N ALA A 109 3.70 7.20 -25.59
CA ALA A 109 4.77 7.41 -24.63
C ALA A 109 5.81 8.38 -25.23
N GLY A 110 5.51 9.68 -25.18
CA GLY A 110 6.44 10.77 -25.41
C GLY A 110 7.52 10.83 -24.33
N ALA A 111 7.95 12.02 -23.92
CA ALA A 111 9.01 12.22 -22.91
C ALA A 111 8.71 11.61 -21.52
N ASP A 112 7.49 11.10 -21.30
CA ASP A 112 7.01 10.42 -20.09
C ASP A 112 6.86 8.89 -20.26
N ALA A 113 7.47 8.31 -21.31
CA ALA A 113 7.62 6.86 -21.47
C ALA A 113 8.30 6.23 -20.25
N PRO A 114 7.99 4.95 -19.91
CA PRO A 114 8.80 4.22 -18.93
C PRO A 114 10.29 4.38 -19.28
N PRO A 115 11.18 4.54 -18.30
CA PRO A 115 12.54 5.07 -18.50
C PRO A 115 13.49 4.03 -19.11
N CYS A 116 13.08 3.45 -20.23
CA CYS A 116 13.80 2.46 -20.97
C CYS A 116 14.65 3.14 -22.05
N PRO A 117 15.95 2.82 -22.15
CA PRO A 117 16.82 3.33 -23.20
C PRO A 117 16.30 2.99 -24.61
N SER A 118 16.74 3.74 -25.62
CA SER A 118 16.37 3.51 -27.03
C SER A 118 16.70 2.12 -27.55
N ASP A 119 17.72 1.49 -27.00
CA ASP A 119 18.19 0.16 -27.41
C ASP A 119 17.36 -0.97 -26.80
N THR A 120 16.64 -0.70 -25.70
CA THR A 120 15.74 -1.63 -25.02
C THR A 120 14.40 -0.97 -24.67
N PRO A 121 13.63 -0.49 -25.67
CA PRO A 121 12.52 0.43 -25.43
C PRO A 121 11.24 -0.24 -24.89
N ALA A 122 11.20 -1.57 -24.76
CA ALA A 122 10.02 -2.28 -24.27
C ALA A 122 10.17 -2.61 -22.77
N CYS A 123 9.25 -2.11 -21.94
CA CYS A 123 9.13 -2.57 -20.56
C CYS A 123 8.32 -3.87 -20.52
N TRP A 124 8.94 -5.00 -20.17
CA TRP A 124 8.20 -6.26 -20.08
C TRP A 124 7.44 -6.34 -18.75
N PRO A 125 6.14 -6.66 -18.78
CA PRO A 125 5.29 -6.61 -17.59
C PRO A 125 5.61 -7.73 -16.57
N ARG A 126 6.30 -8.80 -16.98
CA ARG A 126 6.65 -9.92 -16.10
C ARG A 126 7.73 -9.56 -15.09
N ASP A 127 8.79 -8.91 -15.54
CA ASP A 127 9.99 -8.65 -14.75
C ASP A 127 10.23 -7.16 -14.49
N HIS A 128 9.40 -6.30 -15.09
CA HIS A 128 9.50 -4.85 -14.97
C HIS A 128 10.89 -4.33 -15.34
N GLN A 129 11.52 -4.99 -16.31
CA GLN A 129 12.81 -4.63 -16.90
C GLN A 129 12.64 -4.17 -18.35
N CYS A 130 13.63 -3.40 -18.80
CA CYS A 130 13.69 -2.89 -20.16
C CYS A 130 14.36 -3.90 -21.09
N HIS A 131 13.68 -4.24 -22.17
CA HIS A 131 14.08 -5.23 -23.16
C HIS A 131 13.95 -4.68 -24.58
N ALA A 132 14.58 -5.35 -25.53
CA ALA A 132 14.26 -5.13 -26.93
C ALA A 132 12.79 -5.44 -27.20
N ARG A 133 12.18 -4.74 -28.17
CA ARG A 133 10.83 -5.09 -28.62
C ARG A 133 10.87 -6.48 -29.23
N CYS A 134 9.95 -7.34 -28.83
CA CYS A 134 9.75 -8.59 -29.54
C CYS A 134 9.12 -8.29 -30.91
N ALA A 135 9.59 -9.00 -31.95
CA ALA A 135 8.97 -9.02 -33.27
C ALA A 135 8.18 -10.32 -33.53
N SER A 136 8.41 -11.35 -32.70
CA SER A 136 7.74 -12.64 -32.78
C SER A 136 7.76 -13.37 -31.44
N ALA A 137 6.92 -14.40 -31.31
CA ALA A 137 6.88 -15.26 -30.12
C ALA A 137 8.22 -15.97 -29.84
N ALA A 138 9.07 -16.17 -30.86
CA ALA A 138 10.36 -16.84 -30.71
C ALA A 138 11.41 -16.03 -29.93
N GLU A 139 11.20 -14.71 -29.80
CA GLU A 139 12.07 -13.80 -29.05
C GLU A 139 11.66 -13.67 -27.58
N CYS A 140 10.53 -14.28 -27.21
CA CYS A 140 10.01 -14.24 -25.87
C CYS A 140 10.42 -15.46 -25.04
N PRO A 141 10.61 -15.31 -23.72
CA PRO A 141 10.90 -16.43 -22.84
C PRO A 141 9.69 -17.38 -22.76
N SER A 142 9.94 -18.64 -22.39
CA SER A 142 8.91 -19.68 -22.29
C SER A 142 7.75 -19.34 -21.35
N GLU A 143 8.02 -18.52 -20.34
CA GLU A 143 7.08 -18.06 -19.32
C GLU A 143 6.29 -16.83 -19.78
N ALA A 144 6.65 -16.21 -20.91
CA ALA A 144 5.91 -15.12 -21.52
C ALA A 144 5.86 -15.27 -23.05
N PRO A 145 5.36 -16.40 -23.58
CA PRO A 145 5.60 -16.80 -24.98
C PRO A 145 4.83 -15.96 -26.01
N ILE A 146 3.97 -15.04 -25.58
CA ILE A 146 3.15 -14.24 -26.48
C ILE A 146 3.85 -12.92 -26.74
N CYS A 147 4.27 -12.68 -27.98
CA CYS A 147 4.69 -11.35 -28.39
C CYS A 147 3.47 -10.49 -28.73
N ASP A 148 3.30 -9.39 -27.98
CA ASP A 148 2.34 -8.36 -28.34
C ASP A 148 2.96 -7.37 -29.32
N LEU A 149 2.66 -7.51 -30.61
CA LEU A 149 3.28 -6.73 -31.67
C LEU A 149 2.98 -5.22 -31.58
N ALA A 150 1.87 -4.83 -30.95
CA ALA A 150 1.52 -3.43 -30.77
C ALA A 150 2.50 -2.73 -29.80
N SER A 151 2.72 -3.34 -28.63
CA SER A 151 3.61 -2.80 -27.59
C SER A 151 5.08 -3.26 -27.72
N GLY A 152 5.34 -4.34 -28.45
CA GLY A 152 6.63 -5.03 -28.48
C GLY A 152 6.99 -5.76 -27.18
N GLN A 153 5.99 -6.06 -26.33
CA GLN A 153 6.19 -6.71 -25.03
C GLN A 153 5.92 -8.21 -25.10
N CYS A 154 6.64 -8.98 -24.28
CA CYS A 154 6.34 -10.39 -24.06
C CYS A 154 5.34 -10.57 -22.92
N TRP A 155 4.24 -11.25 -23.20
CA TRP A 155 3.14 -11.56 -22.27
C TRP A 155 3.04 -13.06 -22.02
N GLY A 156 2.67 -13.45 -20.82
CA GLY A 156 2.24 -14.81 -20.48
C GLY A 156 0.81 -15.11 -20.89
N CYS A 157 -0.06 -14.09 -20.94
CA CYS A 157 -1.47 -14.22 -21.31
C CYS A 157 -2.03 -12.94 -21.93
N ARG A 158 -3.02 -13.07 -22.84
CA ARG A 158 -3.87 -11.97 -23.34
C ARG A 158 -5.17 -11.89 -22.56
N GLY A 159 -5.69 -13.04 -22.11
CA GLY A 159 -6.88 -13.14 -21.27
C GLY A 159 -6.95 -14.48 -20.54
N ASP A 160 -8.01 -14.67 -19.77
CA ASP A 160 -8.14 -15.83 -18.87
C ASP A 160 -8.13 -17.18 -19.62
N ALA A 161 -8.54 -17.19 -20.89
CA ALA A 161 -8.51 -18.38 -21.74
C ALA A 161 -7.08 -18.90 -22.03
N ASP A 162 -6.06 -18.06 -21.87
CA ASP A 162 -4.66 -18.45 -22.06
C ASP A 162 -4.07 -19.12 -20.80
N CYS A 163 -4.81 -19.12 -19.68
CA CYS A 163 -4.37 -19.66 -18.39
C CYS A 163 -5.05 -20.99 -18.10
N PRO A 164 -4.34 -22.14 -18.23
CA PRO A 164 -4.90 -23.45 -17.91
C PRO A 164 -5.33 -23.59 -16.45
N SER A 165 -4.69 -22.80 -15.58
CA SER A 165 -5.03 -22.65 -14.17
C SER A 165 -4.93 -21.17 -13.78
N GLY A 166 -5.94 -20.66 -13.07
CA GLY A 166 -5.98 -19.27 -12.63
C GLY A 166 -6.54 -18.31 -13.68
N VAL A 167 -6.11 -17.05 -13.60
CA VAL A 167 -6.62 -15.94 -14.42
C VAL A 167 -5.47 -15.10 -14.96
N CYS A 168 -5.73 -14.32 -16.00
CA CYS A 168 -4.71 -13.44 -16.58
C CYS A 168 -4.54 -12.18 -15.72
N GLY A 169 -3.38 -12.05 -15.11
CA GLY A 169 -3.02 -10.92 -14.25
C GLY A 169 -2.96 -9.63 -15.06
N PRO A 170 -3.75 -8.59 -14.72
CA PRO A 170 -3.85 -7.38 -15.53
C PRO A 170 -2.56 -6.55 -15.56
N ARG A 171 -1.73 -6.64 -14.51
CA ARG A 171 -0.50 -5.86 -14.34
C ARG A 171 0.74 -6.55 -14.91
N THR A 172 0.90 -7.82 -14.58
CA THR A 172 2.07 -8.62 -15.00
C THR A 172 1.89 -9.27 -16.36
N LYS A 173 0.64 -9.32 -16.87
CA LYS A 173 0.27 -10.11 -18.07
C LYS A 173 0.74 -11.56 -17.96
N GLN A 174 0.71 -12.10 -16.74
CA GLN A 174 1.07 -13.47 -16.40
C GLN A 174 -0.15 -14.19 -15.83
N CYS A 175 -0.21 -15.50 -16.01
CA CYS A 175 -1.22 -16.30 -15.33
C CYS A 175 -0.95 -16.30 -13.82
N VAL A 176 -1.94 -15.86 -13.05
CA VAL A 176 -1.89 -15.73 -11.59
C VAL A 176 -3.03 -16.51 -10.96
N ALA A 177 -2.95 -16.77 -9.66
CA ALA A 177 -3.99 -17.52 -8.96
C ALA A 177 -5.29 -16.72 -8.87
N CYS A 178 -5.21 -15.39 -8.76
CA CYS A 178 -6.37 -14.52 -8.60
C CYS A 178 -6.12 -13.09 -9.10
N ARG A 179 -7.20 -12.43 -9.50
CA ARG A 179 -7.30 -10.98 -9.70
C ARG A 179 -8.08 -10.33 -8.56
N ASP A 180 -9.07 -11.04 -8.04
CA ASP A 180 -9.88 -10.65 -6.88
C ASP A 180 -10.28 -11.88 -6.03
N ASP A 181 -10.92 -11.64 -4.88
CA ASP A 181 -11.29 -12.69 -3.92
C ASP A 181 -12.18 -13.80 -4.53
N HIS A 182 -12.92 -13.52 -5.63
CA HIS A 182 -13.78 -14.53 -6.25
C HIS A 182 -13.04 -15.60 -7.03
N ASP A 183 -11.81 -15.31 -7.47
CA ASP A 183 -10.96 -16.29 -8.15
C ASP A 183 -10.35 -17.30 -7.18
N CYS A 184 -10.38 -16.98 -5.88
CA CYS A 184 -9.73 -17.76 -4.85
C CYS A 184 -10.57 -18.91 -4.30
N PRO A 185 -9.95 -20.05 -3.96
CA PRO A 185 -10.66 -21.17 -3.35
C PRO A 185 -11.07 -20.84 -1.91
N ALA A 186 -12.12 -21.52 -1.42
CA ALA A 186 -12.62 -21.31 -0.05
C ALA A 186 -11.58 -21.55 1.07
N THR A 187 -10.51 -22.31 0.79
CA THR A 187 -9.40 -22.54 1.75
C THR A 187 -8.42 -21.37 1.84
N LEU A 188 -8.37 -20.51 0.82
CA LEU A 188 -7.50 -19.33 0.73
C LEU A 188 -8.32 -18.16 0.16
N PRO A 189 -9.35 -17.67 0.86
CA PRO A 189 -10.41 -16.87 0.25
C PRO A 189 -10.02 -15.42 -0.11
N ARG A 190 -8.81 -14.98 0.25
CA ARG A 190 -8.36 -13.61 0.04
C ARG A 190 -7.40 -13.54 -1.13
N CYS A 191 -7.62 -12.61 -2.05
CA CYS A 191 -6.71 -12.36 -3.15
C CYS A 191 -5.79 -11.18 -2.83
N ARG A 192 -4.49 -11.43 -2.90
CA ARG A 192 -3.49 -10.38 -2.91
C ARG A 192 -3.31 -9.87 -4.35
N SER A 193 -4.20 -8.97 -4.76
CA SER A 193 -4.40 -8.55 -6.16
C SER A 193 -3.13 -8.10 -6.92
N LEU A 194 -2.16 -7.45 -6.27
CA LEU A 194 -0.91 -7.02 -6.93
C LEU A 194 0.11 -8.15 -7.10
N ARG A 195 0.08 -9.17 -6.23
CA ARG A 195 0.91 -10.39 -6.35
C ARG A 195 0.21 -11.51 -7.11
N GLY A 196 -1.11 -11.45 -7.21
CA GLY A 196 -1.95 -12.45 -7.86
C GLY A 196 -1.96 -13.80 -7.13
N THR A 197 -1.83 -13.78 -5.80
CA THR A 197 -1.78 -14.99 -4.96
C THR A 197 -2.96 -15.03 -4.00
N CYS A 198 -3.55 -16.21 -3.82
CA CYS A 198 -4.57 -16.44 -2.81
C CYS A 198 -3.94 -16.74 -1.44
N GLU A 199 -4.51 -16.18 -0.39
CA GLU A 199 -4.05 -16.30 0.99
C GLU A 199 -5.24 -16.56 1.93
N GLN A 200 -4.96 -17.00 3.16
CA GLN A 200 -6.03 -17.32 4.10
C GLN A 200 -6.65 -16.07 4.71
N CYS A 201 -5.82 -15.05 4.99
CA CYS A 201 -6.22 -13.83 5.67
C CYS A 201 -5.41 -12.64 5.16
N ALA A 202 -6.08 -11.49 5.08
CA ALA A 202 -5.44 -10.18 4.93
C ALA A 202 -5.31 -9.48 6.29
N SER A 203 -6.12 -9.91 7.26
CA SER A 203 -6.26 -9.29 8.57
C SER A 203 -6.79 -10.26 9.63
N ASN A 204 -6.64 -9.90 10.91
CA ASN A 204 -7.20 -10.68 12.02
C ASN A 204 -8.72 -10.89 11.91
N SER A 205 -9.46 -9.99 11.26
CA SER A 205 -10.91 -10.15 11.08
C SER A 205 -11.30 -11.25 10.09
N ASP A 206 -10.36 -11.71 9.26
CA ASP A 206 -10.56 -12.87 8.39
C ASP A 206 -10.44 -14.20 9.16
N CYS A 207 -9.92 -14.14 10.38
CA CYS A 207 -9.62 -15.31 11.19
C CYS A 207 -10.71 -15.59 12.23
N GLY A 208 -10.96 -16.88 12.49
CA GLY A 208 -11.94 -17.32 13.48
C GLY A 208 -11.40 -17.29 14.91
N LEU A 209 -12.30 -17.41 15.89
CA LEU A 209 -11.96 -17.35 17.33
C LEU A 209 -10.90 -18.36 17.79
N ALA A 210 -10.83 -19.54 17.16
CA ALA A 210 -9.86 -20.57 17.52
C ALA A 210 -8.42 -20.24 17.08
N ALA A 211 -8.26 -19.42 16.04
CA ALA A 211 -6.97 -19.01 15.49
C ALA A 211 -7.04 -17.55 15.06
N PRO A 212 -7.19 -16.59 16.00
CA PRO A 212 -7.66 -15.24 15.72
C PRO A 212 -6.62 -14.31 15.09
N ILE A 213 -5.39 -14.78 14.89
CA ILE A 213 -4.28 -13.95 14.42
C ILE A 213 -3.97 -14.30 12.98
N CYS A 214 -4.00 -13.31 12.10
CA CYS A 214 -3.41 -13.40 10.78
C CYS A 214 -1.91 -13.20 10.91
N ASP A 215 -1.13 -14.23 10.59
CA ASP A 215 0.32 -14.16 10.65
C ASP A 215 0.86 -13.37 9.44
N PRO A 216 1.57 -12.24 9.62
CA PRO A 216 2.05 -11.42 8.51
C PRO A 216 3.13 -12.11 7.66
N ALA A 217 3.82 -13.13 8.19
CA ALA A 217 4.86 -13.85 7.46
C ALA A 217 4.30 -14.97 6.57
N THR A 218 3.19 -15.59 6.98
CA THR A 218 2.60 -16.74 6.27
C THR A 218 1.21 -16.48 5.70
N LEU A 219 0.60 -15.34 6.03
CA LEU A 219 -0.76 -14.93 5.63
C LEU A 219 -1.80 -16.03 5.91
N SER A 220 -1.58 -16.72 7.04
CA SER A 220 -2.34 -17.85 7.56
C SER A 220 -2.83 -17.56 8.96
N CYS A 221 -4.03 -18.06 9.29
CA CYS A 221 -4.61 -17.89 10.62
C CYS A 221 -3.94 -18.82 11.62
N ARG A 222 -3.47 -18.27 12.75
CA ARG A 222 -2.82 -19.02 13.83
C ARG A 222 -3.39 -18.68 15.20
N VAL A 223 -3.16 -19.60 16.14
CA VAL A 223 -3.47 -19.38 17.56
C VAL A 223 -2.62 -18.23 18.09
N GLY A 224 -3.26 -17.36 18.87
CA GLY A 224 -2.63 -16.19 19.47
C GLY A 224 -3.66 -15.31 20.17
N CYS A 225 -3.30 -14.06 20.41
CA CYS A 225 -4.15 -13.11 21.13
C CYS A 225 -4.03 -11.68 20.58
N VAL A 226 -5.14 -10.95 20.61
CA VAL A 226 -5.21 -9.50 20.40
C VAL A 226 -5.42 -8.75 21.72
N SER A 227 -5.84 -9.45 22.78
CA SER A 227 -6.07 -8.90 24.11
C SER A 227 -5.98 -9.97 25.21
N ASP A 228 -5.85 -9.53 26.47
CA ASP A 228 -5.80 -10.42 27.64
C ASP A 228 -7.03 -11.31 27.80
N ALA A 229 -8.18 -10.89 27.27
CA ALA A 229 -9.42 -11.67 27.33
C ALA A 229 -9.32 -13.05 26.65
N GLN A 230 -8.34 -13.23 25.76
CA GLN A 230 -8.09 -14.47 25.04
C GLN A 230 -7.05 -15.37 25.73
N CYS A 231 -6.49 -14.94 26.85
CA CYS A 231 -5.40 -15.61 27.55
C CYS A 231 -5.81 -15.99 29.00
N PRO A 232 -6.47 -17.15 29.21
CA PRO A 232 -6.88 -17.57 30.55
C PRO A 232 -5.69 -17.69 31.51
N ASN A 233 -5.72 -16.94 32.62
CA ASN A 233 -4.64 -16.88 33.64
C ASN A 233 -3.28 -16.44 33.07
N GLN A 234 -3.27 -15.77 31.92
CA GLN A 234 -2.09 -15.25 31.24
C GLN A 234 -2.36 -13.81 30.80
N ARG A 235 -1.35 -13.13 30.26
CA ARG A 235 -1.54 -11.86 29.55
C ARG A 235 -1.25 -12.05 28.07
N CYS A 236 -1.79 -11.18 27.24
CA CYS A 236 -1.40 -11.07 25.85
C CYS A 236 -0.16 -10.20 25.72
N ASP A 237 0.92 -10.76 25.18
CA ASP A 237 1.94 -9.95 24.53
C ASP A 237 1.41 -9.55 23.15
N VAL A 238 0.86 -8.33 23.06
CA VAL A 238 0.26 -7.81 21.84
C VAL A 238 1.26 -7.62 20.71
N ALA A 239 2.56 -7.47 21.01
CA ALA A 239 3.61 -7.32 19.99
C ALA A 239 3.95 -8.66 19.33
N GLY A 240 3.96 -9.75 20.10
CA GLY A 240 4.12 -11.11 19.56
C GLY A 240 2.80 -11.80 19.18
N ALA A 241 1.66 -11.23 19.57
CA ALA A 241 0.33 -11.86 19.54
C ALA A 241 0.32 -13.25 20.20
N VAL A 242 1.02 -13.38 21.34
CA VAL A 242 1.16 -14.64 22.09
C VAL A 242 0.76 -14.47 23.55
N CYS A 243 0.09 -15.47 24.11
CA CYS A 243 -0.20 -15.50 25.54
C CYS A 243 1.08 -15.85 26.32
N VAL A 244 1.40 -15.04 27.32
CA VAL A 244 2.62 -15.16 28.12
C VAL A 244 2.25 -15.12 29.62
N PRO A 245 3.04 -15.78 30.49
CA PRO A 245 2.76 -15.77 31.94
C PRO A 245 2.74 -14.36 32.53
N LEU A 246 1.87 -14.09 33.51
CA LEU A 246 1.79 -12.80 34.20
C LEU A 246 3.14 -12.36 34.80
N ALA A 247 3.98 -13.31 35.24
CA ALA A 247 5.30 -13.01 35.81
C ALA A 247 6.27 -12.35 34.81
N ASN A 248 6.12 -12.62 33.51
CA ASN A 248 6.96 -12.03 32.47
C ASN A 248 6.46 -10.66 32.01
N ALA A 249 5.32 -10.18 32.52
CA ALA A 249 4.70 -8.90 32.12
C ALA A 249 5.38 -7.67 32.66
N ILE A 250 5.98 -7.84 33.82
CA ILE A 250 6.50 -6.75 34.62
C ILE A 250 7.85 -6.27 34.03
N ARG A 251 8.51 -7.07 33.18
CA ARG A 251 9.81 -6.73 32.57
C ARG A 251 9.67 -5.77 31.38
N ASP A 252 8.55 -5.82 30.65
CA ASP A 252 8.32 -4.97 29.48
C ASP A 252 7.72 -3.59 29.85
N ALA A 253 7.12 -3.46 31.03
CA ALA A 253 6.57 -2.20 31.54
C ALA A 253 7.58 -1.31 32.29
N GLY A 254 8.83 -1.77 32.45
CA GLY A 254 9.88 -1.09 33.24
C GLY A 254 10.95 -0.37 32.43
N ALA A 255 10.80 -0.26 31.11
CA ALA A 255 11.74 0.39 30.20
C ALA A 255 11.12 1.61 29.48
N GLY A 256 10.41 2.44 30.24
CA GLY A 256 9.89 3.74 29.82
C GLY A 256 10.45 4.85 30.70
#